data_AF-C1FHZ3-F1
#
_entry.id   AF-C1FHZ3-F1
#
_cell.length_a   1.000
_cell.length_b   1.000
_cell.length_c   1.000
_cell.angle_alpha   90.00
_cell.angle_beta   90.00
_cell.angle_gamma   90.00
#
_symmetry.space_group_name_H-M   'P 1'
#
loop_
_entity.id
_entity.type
_entity.pdbx_description
1 polymer ?
#
loop_
_entity_poly.entity_id
_entity_poly.type
_entity_poly.pdbx_seq_one_letter_code
_entity_poly.pdbx_strand_id
1 'polypeptide(L)'
;MPVPDVNAKRTVNTYDPDGKRLVSVWAANYTVLMTDLVATRMADGTERYPLEAVEAMFNSLFPDEFRGIIPIFDHREVDRLLDERDELLNTYNKLKERQSRSYQTMYAKRVNDVMTAVDAAWYDLQQCERAVVLAREAALQSDPGPSCFVVFATQKAAAQAAQCLLHSGSRRNFRVQPAPGPDNVNWQSVLYRRNQSMRRVFFIMPMIILLILFPSGIFTVGISMACNVEPPSGLRGFLTWYCSEEAVVFQSIVSGLLPPILLTLWEVFVVSFFMMYLVQAQNVHASLSNTDRRFLRYYYVWVFVNVLMGGITGGALTGFVEDLMDSSNTTYSLQQHLGRVLPISSNFFLVFVFFRAVYLPVQRLIVPHPGIICWAVRKYLCIFKCAVTPRDRTIKYSPRGVRMGREVGVFLMTVMLGLTFCLIAPVMAPACVLFFVMNFVVWRYHVLYVYERGYESNGSMWFTVVELTVWALLISQVFTSFVLFSKAAWIPGLALYLTVPYYLYRYYVNLRSEFGSGSAWSVPLGEAAKAPPADFSAEIYTHPSLRPAAMGWHPDVGKVWRGYPGVAGKTTF
;
A
#
# COMPACT_ATOMS: atom_id res chain seq x y z
N MET A 1 -40.63 -1.62 0.57
CA MET A 1 -39.60 -1.31 1.60
C MET A 1 -38.27 -1.85 1.11
N PRO A 2 -37.16 -1.10 1.17
CA PRO A 2 -35.86 -1.65 0.84
C PRO A 2 -35.52 -2.73 1.86
N VAL A 3 -35.30 -3.95 1.37
CA VAL A 3 -34.88 -5.09 2.19
C VAL A 3 -33.45 -4.81 2.66
N PRO A 4 -33.17 -4.82 3.98
CA PRO A 4 -31.84 -4.51 4.50
C PRO A 4 -30.81 -5.49 3.93
N ASP A 5 -29.81 -4.93 3.25
CA ASP A 5 -28.73 -5.66 2.59
C ASP A 5 -27.68 -6.11 3.60
N VAL A 6 -27.22 -7.36 3.47
CA VAL A 6 -26.12 -7.98 4.24
C VAL A 6 -24.82 -7.16 4.11
N ASN A 7 -24.68 -6.35 3.06
CA ASN A 7 -23.63 -5.34 2.87
C ASN A 7 -24.16 -4.01 2.31
N ALA A 8 -25.15 -3.39 2.96
CA ALA A 8 -25.79 -2.12 2.56
C ALA A 8 -24.85 -0.91 2.31
N LYS A 9 -23.53 -1.07 2.54
CA LYS A 9 -22.49 -0.07 2.25
C LYS A 9 -21.93 -0.16 0.83
N ARG A 10 -21.99 -1.33 0.19
CA ARG A 10 -21.32 -1.63 -1.09
C ARG A 10 -22.31 -1.98 -2.19
N THR A 11 -23.30 -2.76 -1.80
CA THR A 11 -24.32 -3.28 -2.69
C THR A 11 -25.66 -2.64 -2.37
N VAL A 12 -26.52 -2.65 -3.38
CA VAL A 12 -27.87 -2.13 -3.33
C VAL A 12 -28.76 -3.21 -3.92
N ASN A 13 -29.80 -3.55 -3.19
CA ASN A 13 -30.79 -4.50 -3.68
C ASN A 13 -31.73 -3.79 -4.64
N THR A 14 -31.81 -4.31 -5.86
CA THR A 14 -32.75 -3.84 -6.89
C THR A 14 -33.55 -5.00 -7.46
N TYR A 15 -34.70 -4.70 -8.04
CA TYR A 15 -35.55 -5.67 -8.70
C TYR A 15 -35.18 -5.75 -10.17
N ASP A 16 -34.82 -6.95 -10.62
CA ASP A 16 -34.56 -7.24 -12.02
C ASP A 16 -35.89 -7.54 -12.74
N PRO A 17 -36.36 -6.68 -13.65
CA PRO A 17 -37.64 -6.87 -14.34
C PRO A 17 -37.63 -8.07 -15.27
N ASP A 18 -36.48 -8.38 -15.88
CA ASP A 18 -36.34 -9.48 -16.84
C ASP A 18 -36.26 -10.83 -16.13
N GLY A 19 -35.47 -10.89 -15.05
CA GLY A 19 -35.32 -12.08 -14.21
C GLY A 19 -36.42 -12.28 -13.17
N LYS A 20 -37.32 -11.30 -12.99
CA LYS A 20 -38.35 -11.23 -11.92
C LYS A 20 -37.81 -11.62 -10.54
N ARG A 21 -36.59 -11.20 -10.23
CA ARG A 21 -35.87 -11.57 -9.01
C ARG A 21 -35.18 -10.37 -8.41
N LEU A 22 -34.93 -10.45 -7.11
CA LEU A 22 -34.18 -9.43 -6.40
C LEU A 22 -32.68 -9.70 -6.59
N VAL A 23 -31.95 -8.70 -7.06
CA VAL A 23 -30.51 -8.78 -7.37
C VAL A 23 -29.77 -7.71 -6.60
N SER A 24 -28.64 -8.07 -6.01
CA SER A 24 -27.74 -7.12 -5.35
C SER A 24 -26.73 -6.60 -6.38
N VAL A 25 -26.75 -5.29 -6.63
CA VAL A 25 -25.86 -4.62 -7.58
C VAL A 25 -24.88 -3.70 -6.86
N TRP A 26 -23.70 -3.49 -7.44
CA TRP A 26 -22.67 -2.64 -6.85
C TRP A 26 -22.97 -1.16 -7.09
N ALA A 27 -23.06 -0.35 -6.04
CA ALA A 27 -23.32 1.09 -6.16
C ALA A 27 -22.28 1.79 -7.04
N ALA A 28 -21.02 1.32 -7.01
CA ALA A 28 -19.92 1.82 -7.82
C ALA A 28 -20.12 1.75 -9.33
N ASN A 29 -20.95 0.81 -9.81
CA ASN A 29 -21.21 0.68 -11.25
C ASN A 29 -22.25 1.68 -11.76
N TYR A 30 -22.97 2.36 -10.86
CA TYR A 30 -23.96 3.40 -11.17
C TYR A 30 -23.43 4.80 -10.86
N THR A 31 -22.21 4.89 -10.32
CA THR A 31 -21.59 6.16 -9.94
C THR A 31 -20.34 6.43 -10.74
N VAL A 32 -20.12 7.73 -10.95
CA VAL A 32 -18.96 8.24 -11.64
C VAL A 32 -18.32 9.30 -10.76
N LEU A 33 -17.00 9.25 -10.63
CA LEU A 33 -16.25 10.25 -9.89
C LEU A 33 -15.77 11.32 -10.86
N MET A 34 -16.22 12.55 -10.63
CA MET A 34 -15.74 13.73 -11.34
C MET A 34 -14.72 14.47 -10.47
N THR A 35 -13.51 14.64 -10.98
CA THR A 35 -12.43 15.38 -10.31
C THR A 35 -12.03 16.61 -11.11
N ASP A 36 -11.26 17.51 -10.47
CA ASP A 36 -10.69 18.69 -11.11
C ASP A 36 -11.74 19.69 -11.61
N LEU A 37 -12.81 19.89 -10.84
CA LEU A 37 -13.77 20.97 -11.07
C LEU A 37 -13.04 22.32 -11.16
N VAL A 38 -13.52 23.20 -12.04
CA VAL A 38 -12.96 24.54 -12.23
C VAL A 38 -13.65 25.47 -11.24
N ALA A 39 -12.87 26.10 -10.37
CA ALA A 39 -13.39 27.12 -9.49
C ALA A 39 -13.76 28.36 -10.29
N THR A 40 -14.95 28.89 -10.03
CA THR A 40 -15.38 30.21 -10.47
C THR A 40 -15.09 31.21 -9.35
N ARG A 41 -14.38 32.29 -9.69
CA ARG A 41 -14.11 33.37 -8.74
C ARG A 41 -15.37 34.24 -8.63
N MET A 42 -15.93 34.31 -7.43
CA MET A 42 -17.08 35.19 -7.14
C MET A 42 -16.62 36.64 -6.97
N ALA A 43 -17.59 37.57 -6.98
CA ALA A 43 -17.34 39.00 -6.76
C ALA A 43 -16.64 39.29 -5.42
N ASP A 44 -16.93 38.47 -4.40
CA ASP A 44 -16.32 38.53 -3.07
C ASP A 44 -14.87 38.04 -3.02
N GLY A 45 -14.31 37.63 -4.17
CA GLY A 45 -12.95 37.11 -4.30
C GLY A 45 -12.79 35.66 -3.87
N THR A 46 -13.83 35.02 -3.33
CA THR A 46 -13.88 33.60 -2.98
C THR A 46 -13.97 32.72 -4.22
N GLU A 47 -13.26 31.60 -4.20
CA GLU A 47 -13.32 30.57 -5.23
C GLU A 47 -14.40 29.55 -4.84
N ARG A 48 -15.46 29.47 -5.64
CA ARG A 48 -16.52 28.46 -5.46
C ARG A 48 -16.59 27.52 -6.65
N TYR A 49 -16.94 26.27 -6.41
CA TYR A 49 -17.16 25.29 -7.46
C TYR A 49 -18.65 25.28 -7.84
N PRO A 50 -19.02 25.61 -9.09
CA PRO A 50 -20.42 25.74 -9.49
C PRO A 50 -21.03 24.34 -9.71
N LEU A 51 -21.44 23.67 -8.63
CA LEU A 51 -22.08 22.36 -8.72
C LEU A 51 -23.40 22.38 -9.47
N GLU A 52 -24.17 23.47 -9.36
CA GLU A 52 -25.42 23.66 -10.11
C GLU A 52 -25.19 23.62 -11.63
N ALA A 53 -24.07 24.18 -12.11
CA ALA A 53 -23.71 24.11 -13.52
C ALA A 53 -23.32 22.70 -13.95
N VAL A 54 -22.65 21.94 -13.07
CA VAL A 54 -22.32 20.53 -13.31
C VAL A 54 -23.59 19.69 -13.34
N GLU A 55 -24.53 19.95 -12.44
CA GLU A 55 -25.83 19.30 -12.40
C GLU A 55 -26.65 19.59 -13.66
N ALA A 56 -26.74 20.86 -14.07
CA ALA A 56 -27.39 21.24 -15.32
C ALA A 56 -26.75 20.58 -16.55
N MET A 57 -25.41 20.47 -16.57
CA MET A 57 -24.68 19.78 -17.62
C MET A 57 -25.07 18.29 -17.66
N PHE A 58 -25.03 17.55 -16.55
CA PHE A 58 -25.39 16.13 -16.55
C PHE A 58 -26.87 15.90 -16.85
N ASN A 59 -27.75 16.77 -16.36
CA ASN A 59 -29.17 16.72 -16.66
C ASN A 59 -29.44 16.96 -18.16
N SER A 60 -28.66 17.83 -18.82
CA SER A 60 -28.76 18.05 -20.28
C SER A 60 -28.25 16.88 -21.11
N LEU A 61 -27.24 16.14 -20.61
CA LEU A 61 -26.61 15.04 -21.33
C LEU A 61 -27.34 13.71 -21.12
N PHE A 62 -27.90 13.47 -19.93
CA PHE A 62 -28.54 12.22 -19.51
C PHE A 62 -29.88 12.50 -18.81
N PRO A 63 -30.88 13.07 -19.49
CA PRO A 63 -32.11 13.57 -18.85
C PRO A 63 -32.91 12.49 -18.09
N ASP A 64 -33.00 11.28 -18.63
CA ASP A 64 -33.80 10.20 -18.03
C ASP A 64 -33.02 9.35 -17.02
N GLU A 65 -31.68 9.39 -17.09
CA GLU A 65 -30.81 8.49 -16.33
C GLU A 65 -30.07 9.20 -15.19
N PHE A 66 -29.89 10.52 -15.25
CA PHE A 66 -29.22 11.28 -14.21
C PHE A 66 -30.11 11.39 -12.96
N ARG A 67 -29.55 11.09 -11.78
CA ARG A 67 -30.29 11.14 -10.50
C ARG A 67 -29.85 12.24 -9.56
N GLY A 68 -28.59 12.64 -9.62
CA GLY A 68 -28.07 13.72 -8.78
C GLY A 68 -26.56 13.67 -8.58
N ILE A 69 -26.06 14.67 -7.87
CA ILE A 69 -24.66 14.81 -7.51
C ILE A 69 -24.52 14.69 -6.00
N ILE A 70 -23.49 13.98 -5.56
CA ILE A 70 -23.06 13.89 -4.17
C ILE A 70 -21.79 14.74 -4.02
N PRO A 71 -21.88 15.94 -3.42
CA PRO A 71 -20.72 16.78 -3.15
C PRO A 71 -19.80 16.16 -2.11
N ILE A 72 -18.50 16.43 -2.23
CA ILE A 72 -17.49 16.01 -1.26
C ILE A 72 -17.11 17.21 -0.41
N PHE A 73 -17.38 17.14 0.89
CA PHE A 73 -17.01 18.18 1.85
C PHE A 73 -15.69 17.86 2.57
N ASP A 74 -15.04 18.90 3.11
CA ASP A 74 -13.85 18.72 3.92
C ASP A 74 -14.22 18.09 5.28
N HIS A 75 -13.79 16.85 5.46
CA HIS A 75 -14.09 16.03 6.64
C HIS A 75 -12.94 16.03 7.67
N ARG A 76 -11.79 16.64 7.35
CA ARG A 76 -10.55 16.46 8.13
C ARG A 76 -10.68 16.91 9.59
N GLU A 77 -11.36 18.01 9.84
CA GLU A 77 -11.54 18.53 11.19
C GLU A 77 -12.52 17.68 12.01
N VAL A 78 -13.66 17.30 11.42
CA VAL A 78 -14.61 16.38 12.04
C VAL A 78 -13.93 15.06 12.39
N ASP A 79 -13.12 14.56 11.48
CA ASP A 79 -12.33 13.35 11.68
C ASP A 79 -11.33 13.45 12.84
N ARG A 80 -10.60 14.57 12.93
CA ARG A 80 -9.66 14.83 14.03
C ARG A 80 -10.38 14.81 15.37
N LEU A 81 -11.53 15.48 15.45
CA LEU A 81 -12.35 15.52 16.67
C LEU A 81 -12.97 14.16 17.00
N LEU A 82 -13.32 13.34 16.02
CA LEU A 82 -13.81 11.98 16.25
C LEU A 82 -12.71 11.03 16.75
N ASP A 83 -11.48 11.19 16.27
CA ASP A 83 -10.30 10.48 16.77
C ASP A 83 -10.00 10.90 18.23
N GLU A 84 -10.03 12.21 18.51
CA GLU A 84 -9.89 12.75 19.88
C GLU A 84 -11.00 12.26 20.83
N ARG A 85 -12.26 12.26 20.36
CA ARG A 85 -13.40 11.69 21.11
C ARG A 85 -13.18 10.23 21.45
N ASP A 86 -12.61 9.44 20.53
CA ASP A 86 -12.28 8.02 20.78
C ASP A 86 -11.28 7.89 21.94
N GLU A 87 -10.19 8.64 21.89
CA GLU A 87 -9.15 8.66 22.92
C GLU A 87 -9.69 9.10 24.28
N LEU A 88 -10.53 10.13 24.34
CA LEU A 88 -11.19 10.59 25.55
C LEU A 88 -12.14 9.54 26.12
N LEU A 89 -12.97 8.91 25.28
CA LEU A 89 -13.87 7.84 25.71
C LEU A 89 -13.09 6.61 26.22
N ASN A 90 -11.96 6.28 25.60
CA ASN A 90 -11.08 5.23 26.09
C ASN A 90 -10.47 5.58 27.46
N THR A 91 -10.05 6.83 27.64
CA THR A 91 -9.52 7.36 28.90
C THR A 91 -10.56 7.33 30.01
N TYR A 92 -11.78 7.79 29.74
CA TYR A 92 -12.92 7.68 30.65
C TYR A 92 -13.16 6.24 31.09
N ASN A 93 -13.21 5.30 30.14
CA ASN A 93 -13.42 3.88 30.44
C ASN A 93 -12.29 3.29 31.31
N LYS A 94 -11.03 3.66 31.07
CA LYS A 94 -9.87 3.25 31.89
C LYS A 94 -9.97 3.78 33.30
N LEU A 95 -10.33 5.05 33.47
CA LEU A 95 -10.47 5.69 34.77
C LEU A 95 -11.64 5.09 35.56
N LYS A 96 -12.78 4.83 34.89
CA LYS A 96 -13.94 4.16 35.48
C LYS A 96 -13.60 2.74 35.97
N GLU A 97 -12.90 1.96 35.14
CA GLU A 97 -12.45 0.62 35.53
C GLU A 97 -11.44 0.68 36.69
N ARG A 98 -10.54 1.66 36.69
CA ARG A 98 -9.57 1.86 37.79
C ARG A 98 -10.26 2.28 39.10
N GLN A 99 -11.25 3.16 39.04
CA GLN A 99 -12.05 3.58 40.20
C GLN A 99 -12.82 2.39 40.77
N SER A 100 -13.37 1.51 39.93
CA SER A 100 -14.06 0.29 40.42
C SER A 100 -13.13 -0.70 41.15
N ARG A 101 -11.82 -0.64 40.88
CA ARG A 101 -10.80 -1.56 41.44
C ARG A 101 -9.98 -0.96 42.57
N SER A 102 -10.01 0.36 42.76
CA SER A 102 -9.17 1.07 43.71
C SER A 102 -10.02 1.83 44.70
N TYR A 103 -9.65 1.78 45.98
CA TYR A 103 -10.29 2.58 47.03
C TYR A 103 -9.92 4.07 46.96
N GLN A 104 -8.88 4.44 46.22
CA GLN A 104 -8.42 5.83 46.13
C GLN A 104 -9.08 6.57 44.97
N THR A 105 -9.83 7.62 45.28
CA THR A 105 -10.36 8.58 44.32
C THR A 105 -9.28 9.57 43.91
N MET A 106 -8.94 9.60 42.62
CA MET A 106 -8.10 10.64 42.04
C MET A 106 -8.95 11.85 41.67
N TYR A 107 -8.43 13.04 41.95
CA TYR A 107 -9.05 14.31 41.58
C TYR A 107 -8.26 14.97 40.46
N ALA A 108 -8.96 15.69 39.59
CA ALA A 108 -8.38 16.49 38.53
C ALA A 108 -9.01 17.88 38.55
N LYS A 109 -8.18 18.92 38.42
CA LYS A 109 -8.68 20.28 38.29
C LYS A 109 -9.00 20.57 36.82
N ARG A 110 -10.21 21.05 36.55
CA ARG A 110 -10.63 21.53 35.23
C ARG A 110 -11.26 22.90 35.38
N VAL A 111 -10.78 23.85 34.58
CA VAL A 111 -11.18 25.26 34.69
C VAL A 111 -10.94 25.77 36.12
N ASN A 112 -12.01 25.97 36.90
CA ASN A 112 -11.98 26.52 38.25
C ASN A 112 -12.49 25.54 39.32
N ASP A 113 -12.84 24.31 38.96
CA ASP A 113 -13.42 23.33 39.88
C ASP A 113 -12.54 22.08 40.03
N VAL A 114 -12.56 21.49 41.22
CA VAL A 114 -11.85 20.25 41.53
C VAL A 114 -12.87 19.13 41.53
N MET A 115 -12.82 18.33 40.47
CA MET A 115 -13.76 17.23 40.23
C MET A 115 -13.01 15.90 40.28
N THR A 116 -13.74 14.79 40.42
CA THR A 116 -13.09 13.47 40.32
C THR A 116 -12.50 13.29 38.92
N ALA A 117 -11.43 12.51 38.79
CA ALA A 117 -10.80 12.27 37.50
C ALA A 117 -11.76 11.64 36.46
N VAL A 118 -12.77 10.88 36.93
CA VAL A 118 -13.81 10.31 36.06
C VAL A 118 -14.79 11.39 35.58
N ASP A 119 -15.24 12.27 36.47
CA ASP A 119 -16.12 13.38 36.11
C ASP A 119 -15.40 14.38 35.18
N ALA A 120 -14.11 14.64 35.41
CA ALA A 120 -13.28 15.45 34.53
C ALA A 120 -13.18 14.84 33.12
N ALA A 121 -12.92 13.54 33.02
CA ALA A 121 -12.86 12.85 31.73
C ALA A 121 -14.21 12.82 31.00
N TRP A 122 -15.31 12.71 31.76
CA TRP A 122 -16.66 12.80 31.22
C TRP A 122 -16.99 14.21 30.70
N TYR A 123 -16.60 15.25 31.45
CA TYR A 123 -16.72 16.64 31.02
C TYR A 123 -15.93 16.91 29.73
N ASP A 124 -14.67 16.48 29.68
CA ASP A 124 -13.83 16.62 28.47
C ASP A 124 -14.47 15.92 27.27
N LEU A 125 -15.05 14.72 27.46
CA LEU A 125 -15.78 13.99 26.42
C LEU A 125 -17.01 14.76 25.93
N GLN A 126 -17.82 15.32 26.83
CA GLN A 126 -19.02 16.08 26.46
C GLN A 126 -18.68 17.36 25.67
N GLN A 127 -17.59 18.04 26.04
CA GLN A 127 -17.11 19.19 25.28
C GLN A 127 -16.68 18.80 23.86
N CYS A 128 -15.95 17.68 23.74
CA CYS A 128 -15.56 17.14 22.44
C CYS A 128 -16.79 16.76 21.59
N GLU A 129 -17.82 16.13 22.18
CA GLU A 129 -19.06 15.78 21.47
C GLU A 129 -19.79 17.01 20.93
N ARG A 130 -19.86 18.10 21.71
CA ARG A 130 -20.41 19.38 21.23
C ARG A 130 -19.58 19.94 20.08
N ALA A 131 -18.25 19.93 20.19
CA ALA A 131 -17.36 20.40 19.14
C ALA A 131 -17.52 19.59 17.84
N VAL A 132 -17.71 18.27 17.93
CA VAL A 132 -17.98 17.40 16.77
C VAL A 132 -19.26 17.81 16.04
N VAL A 133 -20.35 18.09 16.76
CA VAL A 133 -21.62 18.53 16.15
C VAL A 133 -21.43 19.86 15.43
N LEU A 134 -20.83 20.85 16.09
CA LEU A 134 -20.54 22.16 15.50
C LEU A 134 -19.63 22.05 14.25
N ALA A 135 -18.59 21.21 14.32
CA ALA A 135 -17.69 21.00 13.20
C ALA A 135 -18.39 20.30 12.01
N ARG A 136 -19.33 19.40 12.27
CA ARG A 136 -20.15 18.77 11.21
C ARG A 136 -21.06 19.76 10.52
N GLU A 137 -21.76 20.58 11.31
CA GLU A 137 -22.63 21.63 10.78
C GLU A 137 -21.81 22.62 9.94
N ALA A 138 -20.65 23.06 10.45
CA ALA A 138 -19.74 23.94 9.73
C ALA A 138 -19.21 23.31 8.43
N ALA A 139 -18.86 22.02 8.45
CA ALA A 139 -18.39 21.30 7.26
C ALA A 139 -19.48 21.16 6.18
N LEU A 140 -20.73 20.90 6.57
CA LEU A 140 -21.86 20.78 5.63
C LEU A 140 -22.32 22.14 5.08
N GLN A 141 -22.12 23.22 5.84
CA GLN A 141 -22.37 24.60 5.39
C GLN A 141 -21.22 25.18 4.55
N SER A 142 -20.03 24.57 4.61
CA SER A 142 -18.86 25.01 3.85
C SER A 142 -19.00 24.74 2.35
N ASP A 143 -18.25 25.50 1.55
CA ASP A 143 -18.21 25.28 0.11
C ASP A 143 -17.67 23.87 -0.23
N PRO A 144 -18.32 23.13 -1.15
CA PRO A 144 -17.94 21.78 -1.50
C PRO A 144 -16.56 21.75 -2.18
N GLY A 145 -15.87 20.62 -2.07
CA GLY A 145 -14.52 20.41 -2.62
C GLY A 145 -14.47 20.33 -4.16
N PRO A 146 -13.26 20.20 -4.73
CA PRO A 146 -13.02 20.22 -6.18
C PRO A 146 -13.45 18.94 -6.92
N SER A 147 -14.11 18.00 -6.23
CA SER A 147 -14.52 16.70 -6.75
C SER A 147 -15.92 16.35 -6.26
N CYS A 148 -16.68 15.62 -7.07
CA CYS A 148 -18.03 15.16 -6.71
C CYS A 148 -18.30 13.77 -7.31
N PHE A 149 -19.25 13.04 -6.71
CA PHE A 149 -19.78 11.82 -7.31
C PHE A 149 -21.08 12.13 -8.05
N VAL A 150 -21.23 11.56 -9.23
CA VAL A 150 -22.40 11.70 -10.09
C VAL A 150 -23.11 10.36 -10.09
N VAL A 151 -24.40 10.35 -9.80
CA VAL A 151 -25.22 9.14 -9.68
C VAL A 151 -26.15 9.00 -10.87
N PHE A 152 -26.19 7.81 -11.44
CA PHE A 152 -27.06 7.45 -12.54
C PHE A 152 -28.00 6.29 -12.16
N ALA A 153 -29.14 6.22 -12.85
CA ALA A 153 -30.13 5.16 -12.70
C ALA A 153 -29.64 3.82 -13.28
N THR A 154 -28.89 3.86 -14.38
CA THR A 154 -28.43 2.68 -15.12
C THR A 154 -26.90 2.60 -15.13
N GLN A 155 -26.34 1.38 -15.13
CA GLN A 155 -24.89 1.18 -15.27
C GLN A 155 -24.39 1.61 -16.65
N LYS A 156 -25.27 1.52 -17.65
CA LYS A 156 -25.00 1.95 -19.03
C LYS A 156 -24.66 3.43 -19.08
N ALA A 157 -25.48 4.30 -18.46
CA ALA A 157 -25.24 5.73 -18.39
C ALA A 157 -23.90 6.05 -17.73
N ALA A 158 -23.65 5.44 -16.58
CA ALA A 158 -22.44 5.65 -15.81
C ALA A 158 -21.18 5.23 -16.60
N ALA A 159 -21.23 4.08 -17.29
CA ALA A 159 -20.14 3.62 -18.14
C ALA A 159 -19.89 4.56 -19.33
N GLN A 160 -20.95 5.06 -19.98
CA GLN A 160 -20.84 6.03 -21.07
C GLN A 160 -20.22 7.34 -20.59
N ALA A 161 -20.72 7.89 -19.47
CA ALA A 161 -20.18 9.11 -18.88
C ALA A 161 -18.71 8.97 -18.48
N ALA A 162 -18.30 7.82 -17.95
CA ALA A 162 -16.93 7.55 -17.55
C ALA A 162 -15.93 7.36 -18.72
N GLN A 163 -16.42 6.94 -19.89
CA GLN A 163 -15.58 6.68 -21.07
C GLN A 163 -15.55 7.86 -22.06
N CYS A 164 -16.57 8.71 -22.06
CA CYS A 164 -16.69 9.84 -22.98
C CYS A 164 -15.99 11.11 -22.46
N LEU A 165 -15.54 11.94 -23.40
CA LEU A 165 -15.06 13.28 -23.10
C LEU A 165 -16.26 14.23 -22.98
N LEU A 166 -16.63 14.62 -21.75
CA LEU A 166 -17.81 15.47 -21.51
C LEU A 166 -17.60 16.95 -21.86
N HIS A 167 -16.35 17.44 -21.89
CA HIS A 167 -16.06 18.86 -22.10
C HIS A 167 -14.98 19.10 -23.17
N SER A 168 -15.25 20.04 -24.09
CA SER A 168 -14.41 20.33 -25.26
C SER A 168 -13.15 21.14 -24.94
N GLY A 169 -13.15 21.93 -23.85
CA GLY A 169 -12.09 22.91 -23.57
C GLY A 169 -10.75 22.33 -23.10
N SER A 170 -10.74 21.27 -22.28
CA SER A 170 -9.50 20.63 -21.82
C SER A 170 -9.71 19.28 -21.16
N ARG A 171 -8.86 18.31 -21.48
CA ARG A 171 -8.77 17.01 -20.77
C ARG A 171 -8.23 17.12 -19.33
N ARG A 172 -7.75 18.30 -18.91
CA ARG A 172 -7.19 18.54 -17.57
C ARG A 172 -8.25 18.96 -16.54
N ASN A 173 -9.34 19.55 -17.01
CA ASN A 173 -10.45 19.99 -16.17
C ASN A 173 -11.60 19.00 -16.32
N PHE A 174 -12.47 18.90 -15.31
CA PHE A 174 -13.69 18.09 -15.39
C PHE A 174 -13.39 16.63 -15.75
N ARG A 175 -12.38 16.05 -15.10
CA ARG A 175 -11.96 14.68 -15.38
C ARG A 175 -12.96 13.71 -14.80
N VAL A 176 -13.49 12.86 -15.66
CA VAL A 176 -14.47 11.85 -15.29
C VAL A 176 -13.81 10.48 -15.28
N GLN A 177 -14.04 9.70 -14.24
CA GLN A 177 -13.52 8.34 -14.10
C GLN A 177 -14.55 7.45 -13.38
N PRO A 178 -14.55 6.13 -13.61
CA PRO A 178 -15.45 5.24 -12.88
C PRO A 178 -15.22 5.40 -11.38
N ALA A 179 -16.29 5.50 -10.61
CA ALA A 179 -16.16 5.67 -9.18
C ALA A 179 -15.54 4.41 -8.55
N PRO A 180 -14.55 4.56 -7.66
CA PRO A 180 -14.13 3.42 -6.86
C PRO A 180 -15.28 2.98 -5.95
N GLY A 181 -15.24 1.71 -5.52
CA GLY A 181 -16.13 1.24 -4.46
C GLY A 181 -16.05 2.15 -3.22
N PRO A 182 -17.14 2.33 -2.45
CA PRO A 182 -17.17 3.26 -1.30
C PRO A 182 -16.02 3.05 -0.31
N ASP A 183 -15.64 1.79 -0.07
CA ASP A 183 -14.52 1.43 0.82
C ASP A 183 -13.14 1.57 0.17
N ASN A 184 -13.09 1.70 -1.16
CA ASN A 184 -11.89 1.90 -1.95
C ASN A 184 -11.63 3.39 -2.24
N VAL A 185 -12.50 4.31 -1.81
CA VAL A 185 -12.30 5.76 -1.99
C VAL A 185 -11.14 6.22 -1.11
N ASN A 186 -10.19 6.92 -1.71
CA ASN A 186 -9.11 7.62 -1.00
C ASN A 186 -9.56 9.06 -0.69
N TRP A 187 -10.25 9.21 0.44
CA TRP A 187 -10.88 10.47 0.87
C TRP A 187 -9.92 11.65 0.98
N GLN A 188 -8.65 11.41 1.35
CA GLN A 188 -7.65 12.48 1.41
C GLN A 188 -7.28 13.00 0.02
N SER A 189 -7.22 12.14 -0.99
CA SER A 189 -6.80 12.52 -2.34
C SER A 189 -7.90 13.20 -3.14
N VAL A 190 -9.17 12.89 -2.90
CA VAL A 190 -10.31 13.49 -3.63
C VAL A 190 -10.57 14.96 -3.24
N LEU A 191 -10.07 15.40 -2.08
CA LEU A 191 -10.14 16.79 -1.63
C LEU A 191 -9.18 17.74 -2.37
N TYR A 192 -8.16 17.19 -3.05
CA TYR A 192 -7.15 17.98 -3.73
C TYR A 192 -7.38 18.00 -5.24
N ARG A 193 -7.02 19.14 -5.85
CA ARG A 193 -6.94 19.25 -7.31
C ARG A 193 -5.66 18.63 -7.82
N ARG A 194 -5.65 18.13 -9.05
CA ARG A 194 -4.48 17.53 -9.70
C ARG A 194 -3.23 18.42 -9.64
N ASN A 195 -3.38 19.73 -9.82
CA ASN A 195 -2.24 20.66 -9.73
C ASN A 195 -1.62 20.70 -8.32
N GLN A 196 -2.44 20.61 -7.27
CA GLN A 196 -1.97 20.55 -5.89
C GLN A 196 -1.27 19.20 -5.63
N SER A 197 -1.87 18.09 -6.08
CA SER A 197 -1.24 16.77 -5.99
C SER A 197 0.09 16.70 -6.75
N MET A 198 0.20 17.34 -7.92
CA MET A 198 1.46 17.39 -8.67
C MET A 198 2.56 18.19 -7.95
N ARG A 199 2.21 19.28 -7.25
CA ARG A 199 3.16 19.99 -6.38
C ARG A 199 3.64 19.09 -5.23
N ARG A 200 2.73 18.37 -4.57
CA ARG A 200 3.08 17.39 -3.53
C ARG A 200 4.01 16.29 -4.07
N VAL A 201 3.73 15.79 -5.27
CA VAL A 201 4.63 14.84 -5.97
C VAL A 201 6.01 15.46 -6.15
N PHE A 202 6.13 16.70 -6.62
CA PHE A 202 7.42 17.36 -6.80
C PHE A 202 8.24 17.43 -5.50
N PHE A 203 7.61 17.73 -4.35
CA PHE A 203 8.31 17.79 -3.06
C PHE A 203 8.62 16.42 -2.44
N ILE A 204 7.75 15.42 -2.65
CA ILE A 204 7.89 14.10 -2.00
C ILE A 204 8.73 13.12 -2.83
N MET A 205 8.75 13.28 -4.16
CA MET A 205 9.52 12.40 -5.06
C MET A 205 11.02 12.31 -4.70
N PRO A 206 11.73 13.40 -4.36
CA PRO A 206 13.11 13.32 -3.91
C PRO A 206 13.30 12.41 -2.71
N MET A 207 12.37 12.41 -1.74
CA MET A 207 12.42 11.51 -0.58
C MET A 207 12.23 10.04 -0.98
N ILE A 208 11.32 9.77 -1.92
CA ILE A 208 11.12 8.42 -2.46
C ILE A 208 12.37 7.96 -3.23
N ILE A 209 12.95 8.83 -4.06
CA ILE A 209 14.17 8.52 -4.81
C ILE A 209 15.34 8.27 -3.85
N LEU A 210 15.49 9.10 -2.80
CA LEU A 210 16.51 8.89 -1.78
C LEU A 210 16.32 7.55 -1.07
N LEU A 211 15.09 7.18 -0.71
CA LEU A 211 14.78 5.88 -0.13
C LEU A 211 15.09 4.72 -1.09
N ILE A 212 14.80 4.88 -2.39
CA ILE A 212 15.08 3.89 -3.43
C ILE A 212 16.58 3.77 -3.68
N LEU A 213 17.35 4.85 -3.64
CA LEU A 213 18.79 4.84 -3.90
C LEU A 213 19.62 4.59 -2.64
N PHE A 214 19.00 4.59 -1.46
CA PHE A 214 19.69 4.32 -0.20
C PHE A 214 20.34 2.93 -0.28
N PRO A 215 21.68 2.81 -0.19
CA PRO A 215 22.42 1.61 -0.56
C PRO A 215 22.34 0.51 0.51
N SER A 216 21.12 0.04 0.79
CA SER A 216 20.86 -1.02 1.77
C SER A 216 21.59 -2.33 1.44
N GLY A 217 21.78 -2.63 0.15
CA GLY A 217 22.54 -3.81 -0.30
C GLY A 217 24.05 -3.73 -0.08
N ILE A 218 24.63 -2.53 0.07
CA ILE A 218 26.08 -2.38 0.34
C ILE A 218 26.38 -2.67 1.82
N PHE A 219 25.47 -2.33 2.73
CA PHE A 219 25.64 -2.65 4.15
C PHE A 219 25.70 -4.16 4.43
N THR A 220 24.90 -4.96 3.71
CA THR A 220 24.96 -6.43 3.83
C THR A 220 26.31 -6.98 3.35
N VAL A 221 26.91 -6.34 2.36
CA VAL A 221 28.21 -6.73 1.80
C VAL A 221 29.37 -6.36 2.75
N GLY A 222 29.28 -5.20 3.41
CA GLY A 222 30.26 -4.81 4.43
C GLY A 222 30.37 -5.81 5.59
N ILE A 223 29.25 -6.46 5.95
CA ILE A 223 29.25 -7.52 6.99
C ILE A 223 29.96 -8.78 6.48
N SER A 224 29.76 -9.18 5.22
CA SER A 224 30.48 -10.31 4.64
C SER A 224 31.97 -10.06 4.46
N MET A 225 32.38 -8.79 4.27
CA MET A 225 33.78 -8.37 4.14
C MET A 225 34.53 -8.19 5.47
N ALA A 226 33.86 -8.35 6.62
CA ALA A 226 34.42 -7.98 7.92
C ALA A 226 35.77 -8.65 8.23
N CYS A 227 36.03 -9.86 7.73
CA CYS A 227 37.30 -10.56 7.92
C CYS A 227 38.39 -10.22 6.88
N ASN A 228 38.04 -9.55 5.79
CA ASN A 228 38.97 -9.21 4.72
C ASN A 228 39.59 -7.80 4.89
N VAL A 229 39.15 -7.02 5.87
CA VAL A 229 39.60 -5.64 6.09
C VAL A 229 40.35 -5.54 7.42
N GLU A 230 41.45 -4.78 7.46
CA GLU A 230 42.17 -4.52 8.72
C GLU A 230 41.23 -3.89 9.76
N PRO A 231 41.09 -4.50 10.96
CA PRO A 231 40.12 -4.04 11.93
C PRO A 231 40.49 -2.67 12.50
N PRO A 232 39.53 -1.74 12.64
CA PRO A 232 39.77 -0.47 13.32
C PRO A 232 40.20 -0.71 14.77
N SER A 233 41.09 0.16 15.29
CA SER A 233 41.83 -0.05 16.55
C SER A 233 40.98 -0.40 17.78
N GLY A 234 39.72 0.07 17.84
CA GLY A 234 38.78 -0.23 18.94
C GLY A 234 38.07 -1.59 18.87
N LEU A 235 38.07 -2.25 17.70
CA LEU A 235 37.35 -3.52 17.45
C LEU A 235 38.30 -4.69 17.18
N ARG A 236 39.61 -4.45 17.25
CA ARG A 236 40.67 -5.41 16.91
C ARG A 236 40.52 -6.75 17.62
N GLY A 237 40.31 -6.77 18.93
CA GLY A 237 40.18 -8.00 19.72
C GLY A 237 38.97 -8.86 19.38
N PHE A 238 37.83 -8.23 19.05
CA PHE A 238 36.61 -8.95 18.66
C PHE A 238 36.72 -9.51 17.23
N LEU A 239 37.25 -8.72 16.28
CA LEU A 239 37.42 -9.20 14.91
C LEU A 239 38.51 -10.28 14.80
N THR A 240 39.60 -10.21 15.60
CA THR A 240 40.61 -11.28 15.62
C THR A 240 40.05 -12.59 16.15
N TRP A 241 39.14 -12.55 17.12
CA TRP A 241 38.42 -13.75 17.59
C TRP A 241 37.39 -14.23 16.56
N TYR A 242 36.63 -13.31 15.95
CA TYR A 242 35.62 -13.64 14.93
C TYR A 242 36.21 -14.30 13.69
N CYS A 243 37.42 -13.89 13.28
CA CYS A 243 38.15 -14.48 12.16
C CYS A 243 39.11 -15.60 12.58
N SER A 244 39.05 -16.06 13.85
CA SER A 244 39.83 -17.22 14.32
C SER A 244 39.15 -18.55 13.99
N GLU A 245 39.94 -19.62 13.89
CA GLU A 245 39.45 -20.98 13.60
C GLU A 245 38.47 -21.52 14.67
N GLU A 246 38.51 -20.96 15.89
CA GLU A 246 37.60 -21.35 16.98
C GLU A 246 36.15 -20.89 16.74
N ALA A 247 35.93 -19.87 15.91
CA ALA A 247 34.63 -19.24 15.70
C ALA A 247 33.96 -19.60 14.35
N VAL A 248 34.45 -20.59 13.61
CA VAL A 248 34.00 -20.94 12.24
C VAL A 248 32.48 -21.14 12.14
N VAL A 249 31.85 -21.77 13.13
CA VAL A 249 30.40 -21.98 13.17
C VAL A 249 29.66 -20.64 13.32
N PHE A 250 30.14 -19.77 14.22
CA PHE A 250 29.56 -18.45 14.46
C PHE A 250 29.74 -17.54 13.24
N GLN A 251 30.94 -17.56 12.63
CA GLN A 251 31.24 -16.85 11.39
C GLN A 251 30.31 -17.29 10.24
N SER A 252 30.04 -18.59 10.10
CA SER A 252 29.14 -19.11 9.06
C SER A 252 27.70 -18.66 9.25
N ILE A 253 27.22 -18.61 10.50
CA ILE A 253 25.87 -18.11 10.83
C ILE A 253 25.77 -16.60 10.57
N VAL A 254 26.76 -15.83 11.03
CA VAL A 254 26.76 -14.37 10.89
C VAL A 254 26.93 -13.95 9.43
N SER A 255 27.81 -14.59 8.67
CA SER A 255 28.00 -14.27 7.24
C SER A 255 26.85 -14.77 6.35
N GLY A 256 26.26 -15.94 6.67
CA GLY A 256 25.22 -16.55 5.84
C GLY A 256 23.79 -16.11 6.15
N LEU A 257 23.41 -16.01 7.43
CA LEU A 257 22.01 -15.83 7.85
C LEU A 257 21.68 -14.39 8.25
N LEU A 258 22.65 -13.65 8.83
CA LEU A 258 22.42 -12.28 9.29
C LEU A 258 22.07 -11.32 8.13
N PRO A 259 22.74 -11.34 6.95
CA PRO A 259 22.43 -10.39 5.91
C PRO A 259 21.00 -10.56 5.32
N PRO A 260 20.50 -11.79 5.05
CA PRO A 260 19.09 -12.03 4.71
C PRO A 260 18.09 -11.52 5.75
N ILE A 261 18.41 -11.68 7.04
CA ILE A 261 17.57 -11.20 8.15
C ILE A 261 17.52 -9.67 8.15
N LEU A 262 18.68 -9.00 8.11
CA LEU A 262 18.78 -7.54 8.12
C LEU A 262 18.09 -6.93 6.91
N LEU A 263 18.28 -7.50 5.72
CA LEU A 263 17.59 -7.06 4.51
C LEU A 263 16.07 -7.22 4.62
N THR A 264 15.62 -8.33 5.21
CA THR A 264 14.19 -8.56 5.46
C THR A 264 13.63 -7.58 6.49
N LEU A 265 14.35 -7.28 7.57
CA LEU A 265 13.93 -6.28 8.56
C LEU A 265 13.87 -4.88 7.94
N TRP A 266 14.88 -4.49 7.16
CA TRP A 266 14.91 -3.23 6.44
C TRP A 266 13.73 -3.09 5.47
N GLU A 267 13.47 -4.14 4.68
CA GLU A 267 12.30 -4.17 3.79
C GLU A 267 11.00 -3.99 4.56
N VAL A 268 10.82 -4.77 5.64
CA VAL A 268 9.55 -4.79 6.37
C VAL A 268 9.31 -3.46 7.08
N PHE A 269 10.28 -2.93 7.82
CA PHE A 269 10.08 -1.76 8.68
C PHE A 269 10.29 -0.44 7.95
N VAL A 270 11.34 -0.34 7.12
CA VAL A 270 11.68 0.92 6.48
C VAL A 270 10.98 1.02 5.14
N VAL A 271 11.28 0.12 4.21
CA VAL A 271 10.75 0.23 2.84
C VAL A 271 9.23 0.13 2.83
N SER A 272 8.65 -0.89 3.47
CA SER A 272 7.21 -1.09 3.36
C SER A 272 6.38 -0.01 4.06
N PHE A 273 6.74 0.41 5.29
CA PHE A 273 5.98 1.43 6.02
C PHE A 273 6.26 2.84 5.52
N PHE A 274 7.54 3.20 5.41
CA PHE A 274 7.90 4.57 5.08
C PHE A 274 7.55 4.91 3.62
N MET A 275 7.78 3.99 2.68
CA MET A 275 7.40 4.24 1.29
C MET A 275 5.87 4.33 1.13
N MET A 276 5.09 3.53 1.87
CA MET A 276 3.62 3.67 1.83
C MET A 276 3.18 5.03 2.34
N TYR A 277 3.79 5.53 3.42
CA TYR A 277 3.53 6.86 3.94
C TYR A 277 3.85 7.96 2.90
N LEU A 278 5.02 7.87 2.25
CA LEU A 278 5.39 8.81 1.19
C LEU A 278 4.44 8.76 -0.01
N VAL A 279 4.05 7.55 -0.46
CA VAL A 279 3.13 7.38 -1.58
C VAL A 279 1.74 7.94 -1.26
N GLN A 280 1.25 7.72 -0.04
CA GLN A 280 -0.03 8.31 0.39
C GLN A 280 0.05 9.83 0.52
N ALA A 281 1.16 10.38 1.05
CA ALA A 281 1.37 11.82 1.17
C ALA A 281 1.36 12.55 -0.19
N GLN A 282 1.71 11.86 -1.30
CA GLN A 282 1.59 12.41 -2.65
C GLN A 282 0.14 12.70 -3.06
N ASN A 283 -0.85 12.00 -2.49
CA ASN A 283 -2.28 12.21 -2.72
C ASN A 283 -2.70 12.30 -4.20
N VAL A 284 -2.22 11.37 -5.03
CA VAL A 284 -2.43 11.42 -6.50
C VAL A 284 -3.63 10.63 -6.97
N HIS A 285 -3.96 9.53 -6.28
CA HIS A 285 -4.99 8.60 -6.73
C HIS A 285 -6.20 8.63 -5.82
N ALA A 286 -7.38 8.84 -6.43
CA ALA A 286 -8.67 8.86 -5.75
C ALA A 286 -9.13 7.51 -5.19
N SER A 287 -8.43 6.41 -5.50
CA SER A 287 -8.76 5.08 -5.02
C SER A 287 -7.56 4.42 -4.33
N LEU A 288 -7.81 3.72 -3.23
CA LEU A 288 -6.79 3.05 -2.42
C LEU A 288 -6.07 1.96 -3.22
N SER A 289 -6.79 1.20 -4.04
CA SER A 289 -6.22 0.19 -4.95
C SER A 289 -5.20 0.76 -5.94
N ASN A 290 -5.37 2.00 -6.39
CA ASN A 290 -4.42 2.65 -7.29
C ASN A 290 -3.19 3.14 -6.54
N THR A 291 -3.36 3.60 -5.30
CA THR A 291 -2.25 3.92 -4.40
C THR A 291 -1.39 2.68 -4.14
N ASP A 292 -1.99 1.52 -3.86
CA ASP A 292 -1.29 0.25 -3.67
C ASP A 292 -0.52 -0.19 -4.93
N ARG A 293 -1.10 -0.02 -6.13
CA ARG A 293 -0.42 -0.30 -7.40
C ARG A 293 0.77 0.61 -7.64
N ARG A 294 0.66 1.89 -7.28
CA ARG A 294 1.77 2.83 -7.36
C ARG A 294 2.87 2.49 -6.38
N PHE A 295 2.51 2.14 -5.14
CA PHE A 295 3.46 1.61 -4.16
C PHE A 295 4.18 0.38 -4.71
N LEU A 296 3.45 -0.57 -5.30
CA LEU A 296 4.05 -1.78 -5.87
C LEU A 296 5.10 -1.45 -6.95
N ARG A 297 4.83 -0.47 -7.82
CA ARG A 297 5.79 -0.05 -8.85
C ARG A 297 7.07 0.52 -8.23
N TYR A 298 6.97 1.37 -7.21
CA TYR A 298 8.16 1.87 -6.51
C TYR A 298 8.89 0.78 -5.75
N TYR A 299 8.16 -0.13 -5.10
CA TYR A 299 8.73 -1.30 -4.43
C TYR A 299 9.50 -2.16 -5.42
N TYR A 300 8.95 -2.43 -6.59
CA TYR A 300 9.61 -3.20 -7.63
C TYR A 300 10.92 -2.55 -8.10
N VAL A 301 10.93 -1.23 -8.30
CA VAL A 301 12.15 -0.49 -8.65
C VAL A 301 13.17 -0.55 -7.50
N TRP A 302 12.74 -0.40 -6.24
CA TRP A 302 13.63 -0.58 -5.09
C TRP A 302 14.25 -1.97 -5.06
N VAL A 303 13.48 -3.04 -5.27
CA VAL A 303 14.00 -4.40 -5.34
C VAL A 303 15.02 -4.53 -6.46
N PHE A 304 14.73 -4.00 -7.66
CA PHE A 304 15.66 -4.04 -8.77
C PHE A 304 16.99 -3.33 -8.45
N VAL A 305 16.93 -2.10 -7.92
CA VAL A 305 18.12 -1.28 -7.65
C VAL A 305 18.91 -1.78 -6.42
N ASN A 306 18.25 -2.12 -5.32
CA ASN A 306 18.94 -2.49 -4.08
C ASN A 306 19.21 -3.97 -3.95
N VAL A 307 18.18 -4.79 -4.18
CA VAL A 307 18.29 -6.23 -3.93
C VAL A 307 19.08 -6.87 -5.06
N LEU A 308 18.66 -6.68 -6.32
CA LEU A 308 19.34 -7.27 -7.47
C LEU A 308 20.64 -6.54 -7.81
N MET A 309 20.57 -5.28 -8.24
CA MET A 309 21.76 -4.53 -8.69
C MET A 309 22.74 -4.26 -7.53
N GLY A 310 22.22 -3.92 -6.36
CA GLY A 310 23.03 -3.70 -5.16
C GLY A 310 23.73 -4.98 -4.69
N GLY A 311 23.07 -6.14 -4.74
CA GLY A 311 23.70 -7.42 -4.43
C GLY A 311 24.77 -7.83 -5.46
N ILE A 312 24.53 -7.60 -6.75
CA ILE A 312 25.53 -7.85 -7.81
C ILE A 312 26.75 -6.94 -7.64
N THR A 313 26.53 -5.63 -7.46
CA THR A 313 27.60 -4.63 -7.30
C THR A 313 28.38 -4.89 -6.02
N GLY A 314 27.67 -5.25 -4.95
CA GLY A 314 28.27 -5.66 -3.69
C GLY A 314 29.23 -6.84 -3.86
N GLY A 315 28.78 -7.93 -4.47
CA GLY A 315 29.66 -9.07 -4.78
C GLY A 315 30.81 -8.71 -5.72
N ALA A 316 30.62 -7.74 -6.63
CA ALA A 316 31.69 -7.28 -7.51
C ALA A 316 32.79 -6.56 -6.76
N LEU A 317 32.40 -5.72 -5.79
CA LEU A 317 33.31 -5.02 -4.91
C LEU A 317 34.05 -5.99 -3.97
N THR A 318 33.41 -7.05 -3.46
CA THR A 318 34.09 -8.07 -2.63
C THR A 318 35.19 -8.75 -3.39
N GLY A 319 34.87 -9.29 -4.57
CA GLY A 319 35.87 -9.96 -5.39
C GLY A 319 36.99 -8.99 -5.79
N PHE A 320 36.68 -7.73 -6.08
CA PHE A 320 37.69 -6.77 -6.51
C PHE A 320 38.67 -6.43 -5.39
N VAL A 321 38.20 -6.32 -4.15
CA VAL A 321 39.06 -6.07 -2.99
C VAL A 321 39.93 -7.29 -2.67
N GLU A 322 39.37 -8.50 -2.73
CA GLU A 322 40.13 -9.74 -2.56
C GLU A 322 41.26 -9.83 -3.58
N ASP A 323 40.97 -9.56 -4.86
CA ASP A 323 41.98 -9.57 -5.94
C ASP A 323 43.04 -8.46 -5.78
N LEU A 324 42.71 -7.32 -5.15
CA LEU A 324 43.69 -6.27 -4.84
C LEU A 324 44.61 -6.62 -3.67
N MET A 325 44.14 -7.44 -2.72
CA MET A 325 44.90 -7.86 -1.55
C MET A 325 45.82 -9.05 -1.85
N ASP A 326 45.41 -9.92 -2.78
CA ASP A 326 46.27 -10.99 -3.28
C ASP A 326 47.37 -10.42 -4.19
N SER A 327 48.53 -10.14 -3.57
CA SER A 327 49.74 -9.58 -4.20
C SER A 327 50.38 -10.43 -5.34
N SER A 328 49.81 -11.58 -5.70
CA SER A 328 50.25 -12.37 -6.85
C SER A 328 49.48 -11.98 -8.10
N ASN A 329 50.08 -11.12 -8.93
CA ASN A 329 49.82 -10.90 -10.36
C ASN A 329 48.58 -11.62 -10.95
N THR A 330 47.56 -10.87 -11.36
CA THR A 330 47.15 -10.80 -12.77
C THR A 330 46.17 -9.65 -12.92
N THR A 331 46.42 -8.76 -13.87
CA THR A 331 45.44 -7.79 -14.40
C THR A 331 44.28 -8.56 -15.02
N TYR A 332 43.35 -9.04 -14.19
CA TYR A 332 42.10 -9.59 -14.69
C TYR A 332 41.43 -8.47 -15.50
N SER A 333 41.14 -8.75 -16.76
CA SER A 333 40.25 -7.86 -17.51
C SER A 333 38.95 -7.73 -16.72
N LEU A 334 38.41 -6.52 -16.61
CA LEU A 334 37.14 -6.24 -15.89
C LEU A 334 36.05 -7.27 -16.26
N GLN A 335 36.07 -7.73 -17.50
CA GLN A 335 35.21 -8.77 -18.07
C GLN A 335 35.33 -10.14 -17.38
N GLN A 336 36.54 -10.62 -17.13
CA GLN A 336 36.76 -11.91 -16.44
C GLN A 336 36.38 -11.82 -14.97
N HIS A 337 36.60 -10.66 -14.35
CA HIS A 337 36.21 -10.41 -12.96
C HIS A 337 34.70 -10.51 -12.76
N LEU A 338 33.94 -9.79 -13.58
CA LEU A 338 32.47 -9.87 -13.62
C LEU A 338 31.98 -11.32 -13.78
N GLY A 339 32.68 -12.14 -14.55
CA GLY A 339 32.31 -13.52 -14.85
C GLY A 339 32.53 -14.51 -13.72
N ARG A 340 33.38 -14.15 -12.75
CA ARG A 340 33.61 -14.88 -11.50
C ARG A 340 32.65 -14.42 -10.42
N VAL A 341 32.44 -13.12 -10.31
CA VAL A 341 31.58 -12.48 -9.30
C VAL A 341 30.12 -12.87 -9.44
N LEU A 342 29.59 -12.91 -10.66
CA LEU A 342 28.16 -13.11 -10.90
C LEU A 342 27.65 -14.45 -10.33
N PRO A 343 28.33 -15.60 -10.56
CA PRO A 343 28.00 -16.85 -9.87
C PRO A 343 28.13 -16.79 -8.34
N ILE A 344 29.14 -16.11 -7.80
CA ILE A 344 29.33 -16.00 -6.33
C ILE A 344 28.14 -15.26 -5.69
N SER A 345 27.66 -14.19 -6.34
CA SER A 345 26.47 -13.46 -5.87
C SER A 345 25.20 -14.32 -5.87
N SER A 346 25.11 -15.34 -6.74
CA SER A 346 23.95 -16.23 -6.83
C SER A 346 23.76 -17.11 -5.58
N ASN A 347 24.85 -17.48 -4.89
CA ASN A 347 24.78 -18.26 -3.65
C ASN A 347 24.08 -17.48 -2.52
N PHE A 348 24.37 -16.18 -2.39
CA PHE A 348 23.68 -15.32 -1.44
C PHE A 348 22.18 -15.27 -1.73
N PHE A 349 21.80 -15.06 -3.00
CA PHE A 349 20.39 -15.01 -3.39
C PHE A 349 19.68 -16.36 -3.20
N LEU A 350 20.38 -17.48 -3.38
CA LEU A 350 19.86 -18.81 -3.07
C LEU A 350 19.52 -18.93 -1.59
N VAL A 351 20.47 -18.60 -0.70
CA VAL A 351 20.24 -18.63 0.75
C VAL A 351 19.12 -17.66 1.13
N PHE A 352 19.06 -16.48 0.53
CA PHE A 352 18.01 -15.50 0.77
C PHE A 352 16.61 -15.99 0.36
N VAL A 353 16.48 -16.57 -0.85
CA VAL A 353 15.20 -17.13 -1.33
C VAL A 353 14.79 -18.34 -0.49
N PHE A 354 15.73 -19.22 -0.15
CA PHE A 354 15.48 -20.37 0.70
C PHE A 354 15.05 -19.95 2.11
N PHE A 355 15.78 -19.01 2.72
CA PHE A 355 15.41 -18.41 3.99
C PHE A 355 13.98 -17.88 3.92
N ARG A 356 13.62 -17.12 2.89
CA ARG A 356 12.24 -16.63 2.71
C ARG A 356 11.20 -17.72 2.46
N ALA A 357 11.57 -18.79 1.78
CA ALA A 357 10.68 -19.93 1.52
C ALA A 357 10.25 -20.61 2.82
N VAL A 358 11.14 -20.71 3.79
CA VAL A 358 10.87 -21.37 5.08
C VAL A 358 10.40 -20.37 6.14
N TYR A 359 11.14 -19.27 6.34
CA TYR A 359 10.90 -18.29 7.39
C TYR A 359 9.57 -17.57 7.23
N LEU A 360 9.24 -17.01 6.05
CA LEU A 360 8.05 -16.17 5.91
C LEU A 360 6.75 -16.95 6.16
N PRO A 361 6.54 -18.16 5.58
CA PRO A 361 5.33 -18.93 5.86
C PRO A 361 5.25 -19.38 7.31
N VAL A 362 6.35 -19.83 7.91
CA VAL A 362 6.40 -20.27 9.32
C VAL A 362 6.12 -19.10 10.27
N GLN A 363 6.75 -17.94 10.04
CA GLN A 363 6.52 -16.74 10.83
C GLN A 363 5.04 -16.31 10.78
N ARG A 364 4.41 -16.36 9.60
CA ARG A 364 3.00 -16.03 9.44
C ARG A 364 2.08 -17.03 10.15
N LEU A 365 2.46 -18.30 10.23
CA LEU A 365 1.68 -19.31 10.95
C LEU A 365 1.79 -19.13 12.48
N ILE A 366 2.97 -18.81 12.99
CA ILE A 366 3.21 -18.57 14.42
C ILE A 366 2.59 -17.23 14.86
N VAL A 367 2.74 -16.19 14.03
CA VAL A 367 2.24 -14.83 14.30
C VAL A 367 1.33 -14.38 13.16
N PRO A 368 0.11 -14.93 13.06
CA PRO A 368 -0.83 -14.56 12.00
C PRO A 368 -1.32 -13.11 12.13
N HIS A 369 -1.33 -12.59 13.35
CA HIS A 369 -1.74 -11.23 13.63
C HIS A 369 -0.72 -10.52 14.53
N PRO A 370 -0.30 -9.28 14.21
CA PRO A 370 0.59 -8.50 15.08
C PRO A 370 0.05 -8.30 16.51
N GLY A 371 -1.27 -8.38 16.68
CA GLY A 371 -1.90 -8.37 18.00
C GLY A 371 -1.43 -9.51 18.91
N ILE A 372 -0.98 -10.65 18.37
CA ILE A 372 -0.41 -11.75 19.16
C ILE A 372 0.89 -11.34 19.82
N ILE A 373 1.75 -10.59 19.12
CA ILE A 373 2.96 -10.00 19.71
C ILE A 373 2.57 -9.03 20.82
N CYS A 374 1.61 -8.15 20.57
CA CYS A 374 1.12 -7.21 21.59
C CYS A 374 0.52 -7.92 22.81
N TRP A 375 -0.15 -9.05 22.60
CA TRP A 375 -0.67 -9.89 23.68
C TRP A 375 0.46 -10.58 24.45
N ALA A 376 1.43 -11.18 23.76
CA ALA A 376 2.56 -11.87 24.38
C ALA A 376 3.42 -10.90 25.19
N VAL A 377 3.79 -9.75 24.61
CA VAL A 377 4.51 -8.68 25.32
C VAL A 377 3.72 -8.25 26.56
N ARG A 378 2.40 -8.10 26.45
CA ARG A 378 1.60 -7.75 27.63
C ARG A 378 1.61 -8.83 28.69
N LYS A 379 1.41 -10.09 28.30
CA LYS A 379 1.28 -11.19 29.25
C LYS A 379 2.60 -11.48 29.97
N TYR A 380 3.73 -11.36 29.27
CA TYR A 380 5.04 -11.77 29.77
C TYR A 380 5.95 -10.60 30.20
N LEU A 381 5.82 -9.40 29.60
CA LEU A 381 6.69 -8.24 29.89
C LEU A 381 5.98 -7.08 30.64
N CYS A 382 4.65 -6.95 30.59
CA CYS A 382 3.96 -5.86 31.30
C CYS A 382 3.69 -6.23 32.78
N ILE A 383 4.67 -5.95 33.64
CA ILE A 383 4.60 -6.10 35.11
C ILE A 383 3.54 -5.17 35.73
N PHE A 384 3.29 -4.01 35.12
CA PHE A 384 2.24 -3.08 35.55
C PHE A 384 0.92 -3.45 34.87
N LYS A 385 -0.05 -3.93 35.65
CA LYS A 385 -1.41 -4.29 35.23
C LYS A 385 -2.12 -3.17 34.45
N CYS A 386 -1.81 -3.00 33.17
CA CYS A 386 -2.47 -2.03 32.31
C CYS A 386 -3.94 -2.42 32.18
N ALA A 387 -4.85 -1.61 32.75
CA ALA A 387 -6.27 -1.74 32.51
C ALA A 387 -6.51 -1.55 31.00
N VAL A 388 -6.95 -2.61 30.33
CA VAL A 388 -7.19 -2.59 28.90
C VAL A 388 -8.67 -2.76 28.66
N THR A 389 -9.27 -1.67 28.20
CA THR A 389 -10.69 -1.58 27.88
C THR A 389 -11.06 -2.58 26.78
N PRO A 390 -12.31 -3.05 26.71
CA PRO A 390 -12.80 -3.85 25.58
C PRO A 390 -12.54 -3.16 24.23
N ARG A 391 -12.57 -1.83 24.20
CA ARG A 391 -12.22 -1.03 23.02
C ARG A 391 -10.77 -1.18 22.59
N ASP A 392 -9.82 -1.06 23.51
CA ASP A 392 -8.39 -1.27 23.23
C ASP A 392 -8.10 -2.69 22.70
N ARG A 393 -8.84 -3.69 23.19
CA ARG A 393 -8.75 -5.07 22.68
C ARG A 393 -9.26 -5.13 21.24
N THR A 394 -10.40 -4.51 20.97
CA THR A 394 -11.01 -4.47 19.62
C THR A 394 -10.05 -3.83 18.61
N ILE A 395 -9.45 -2.69 18.91
CA ILE A 395 -8.51 -2.02 18.01
C ILE A 395 -7.25 -2.88 17.77
N LYS A 396 -6.67 -3.45 18.84
CA LYS A 396 -5.42 -4.21 18.78
C LYS A 396 -5.56 -5.60 18.15
N TYR A 397 -6.73 -6.23 18.29
CA TYR A 397 -7.00 -7.59 17.80
C TYR A 397 -7.92 -7.62 16.57
N SER A 398 -8.40 -6.47 16.09
CA SER A 398 -9.21 -6.42 14.88
C SER A 398 -8.47 -7.03 13.69
N PRO A 399 -9.17 -7.81 12.85
CA PRO A 399 -8.56 -8.34 11.64
C PRO A 399 -8.11 -7.17 10.75
N ARG A 400 -6.99 -7.40 10.07
CA ARG A 400 -6.36 -6.40 9.19
C ARG A 400 -6.64 -6.74 7.73
N GLY A 401 -6.59 -5.70 6.89
CA GLY A 401 -6.57 -5.85 5.44
C GLY A 401 -5.27 -6.50 4.96
N VAL A 402 -5.37 -7.28 3.87
CA VAL A 402 -4.19 -7.72 3.11
C VAL A 402 -3.55 -6.49 2.47
N ARG A 403 -2.23 -6.33 2.67
CA ARG A 403 -1.45 -5.24 2.06
C ARG A 403 -1.04 -5.62 0.64
N MET A 404 -1.98 -5.52 -0.30
CA MET A 404 -1.79 -6.03 -1.65
C MET A 404 -0.50 -5.51 -2.32
N GLY A 405 -0.19 -4.22 -2.18
CA GLY A 405 1.03 -3.64 -2.76
C GLY A 405 2.33 -4.27 -2.27
N ARG A 406 2.46 -4.51 -0.96
CA ARG A 406 3.66 -5.14 -0.36
C ARG A 406 3.72 -6.63 -0.69
N GLU A 407 2.62 -7.33 -0.46
CA GLU A 407 2.61 -8.79 -0.52
C GLU A 407 2.85 -9.28 -1.94
N VAL A 408 2.19 -8.66 -2.92
CA VAL A 408 2.45 -8.91 -4.34
C VAL A 408 3.89 -8.53 -4.71
N GLY A 409 4.42 -7.46 -4.12
CA GLY A 409 5.82 -7.04 -4.30
C GLY A 409 6.82 -8.13 -3.88
N VAL A 410 6.60 -8.77 -2.72
CA VAL A 410 7.44 -9.87 -2.24
C VAL A 410 7.43 -11.06 -3.21
N PHE A 411 6.26 -11.42 -3.74
CA PHE A 411 6.16 -12.46 -4.76
C PHE A 411 6.90 -12.09 -6.04
N LEU A 412 6.72 -10.86 -6.53
CA LEU A 412 7.38 -10.37 -7.74
C LEU A 412 8.91 -10.24 -7.58
N MET A 413 9.40 -9.96 -6.37
CA MET A 413 10.82 -10.03 -6.07
C MET A 413 11.35 -11.46 -6.28
N THR A 414 10.68 -12.46 -5.72
CA THR A 414 11.11 -13.86 -5.90
C THR A 414 11.02 -14.29 -7.36
N VAL A 415 9.99 -13.84 -8.11
CA VAL A 415 9.91 -14.05 -9.57
C VAL A 415 11.12 -13.44 -10.26
N MET A 416 11.45 -12.18 -9.97
CA MET A 416 12.58 -11.49 -10.59
C MET A 416 13.91 -12.19 -10.29
N LEU A 417 14.19 -12.52 -9.02
CA LEU A 417 15.42 -13.23 -8.64
C LEU A 417 15.47 -14.64 -9.26
N GLY A 418 14.36 -15.38 -9.22
CA GLY A 418 14.25 -16.72 -9.78
C GLY A 418 14.50 -16.74 -11.28
N LEU A 419 13.85 -15.86 -12.05
CA LEU A 419 14.07 -15.74 -13.50
C LEU A 419 15.49 -15.29 -13.83
N THR A 420 16.11 -14.44 -13.00
CA THR A 420 17.44 -13.89 -13.27
C THR A 420 18.54 -14.94 -13.03
N PHE A 421 18.42 -15.76 -11.98
CA PHE A 421 19.48 -16.69 -11.58
C PHE A 421 19.21 -18.16 -11.95
N CYS A 422 18.02 -18.55 -12.43
CA CYS A 422 17.72 -19.95 -12.74
C CYS A 422 18.65 -20.58 -13.79
N LEU A 423 19.14 -19.80 -14.76
CA LEU A 423 20.08 -20.27 -15.79
C LEU A 423 21.52 -20.39 -15.28
N ILE A 424 21.88 -19.60 -14.27
CA ILE A 424 23.25 -19.57 -13.70
C ILE A 424 23.39 -20.63 -12.62
N ALA A 425 22.39 -20.73 -11.74
CA ALA A 425 22.32 -21.67 -10.64
C ALA A 425 20.99 -22.43 -10.71
N PRO A 426 20.95 -23.62 -11.35
CA PRO A 426 19.71 -24.38 -11.55
C PRO A 426 18.96 -24.70 -10.25
N VAL A 427 19.68 -24.79 -9.12
CA VAL A 427 19.12 -25.00 -7.76
C VAL A 427 18.20 -23.84 -7.31
N MET A 428 18.30 -22.66 -7.93
CA MET A 428 17.37 -21.55 -7.68
C MET A 428 15.93 -21.89 -8.04
N ALA A 429 15.72 -22.65 -9.12
CA ALA A 429 14.38 -23.02 -9.57
C ALA A 429 13.60 -23.84 -8.53
N PRO A 430 14.10 -24.97 -7.99
CA PRO A 430 13.41 -25.71 -6.94
C PRO A 430 13.27 -24.88 -5.65
N ALA A 431 14.21 -24.00 -5.32
CA ALA A 431 14.05 -23.09 -4.18
C ALA A 431 12.87 -22.11 -4.36
N CYS A 432 12.70 -21.55 -5.56
CA CYS A 432 11.54 -20.72 -5.90
C CYS A 432 10.24 -21.53 -5.88
N VAL A 433 10.23 -22.77 -6.39
CA VAL A 433 9.06 -23.65 -6.31
C VAL A 433 8.66 -23.91 -4.87
N LEU A 434 9.62 -24.23 -3.99
CA LEU A 434 9.38 -24.40 -2.56
C LEU A 434 8.75 -23.13 -1.95
N PHE A 435 9.27 -21.95 -2.29
CA PHE A 435 8.70 -20.68 -1.86
C PHE A 435 7.23 -20.53 -2.27
N PHE A 436 6.88 -20.78 -3.54
CA PHE A 436 5.51 -20.64 -4.02
C PHE A 436 4.56 -21.68 -3.42
N VAL A 437 4.99 -22.94 -3.29
CA VAL A 437 4.16 -24.02 -2.71
C VAL A 437 3.86 -23.73 -1.24
N MET A 438 4.88 -23.40 -0.43
CA MET A 438 4.69 -23.09 0.98
C MET A 438 3.80 -21.86 1.17
N ASN A 439 4.03 -20.81 0.39
CA ASN A 439 3.18 -19.62 0.44
C ASN A 439 1.76 -19.89 -0.05
N PHE A 440 1.54 -20.74 -1.05
CA PHE A 440 0.20 -21.09 -1.52
C PHE A 440 -0.66 -21.70 -0.41
N VAL A 441 -0.11 -22.67 0.33
CA VAL A 441 -0.81 -23.33 1.44
C VAL A 441 -1.12 -22.32 2.56
N VAL A 442 -0.12 -21.56 2.99
CA VAL A 442 -0.26 -20.62 4.11
C VAL A 442 -1.19 -19.46 3.73
N TRP A 443 -1.02 -18.83 2.57
CA TRP A 443 -1.89 -17.73 2.15
C TRP A 443 -3.34 -18.13 1.95
N ARG A 444 -3.60 -19.35 1.47
CA ARG A 444 -4.97 -19.87 1.38
C ARG A 444 -5.63 -19.88 2.77
N TYR A 445 -4.93 -20.35 3.80
CA TYR A 445 -5.44 -20.31 5.17
C TYR A 445 -5.66 -18.87 5.66
N HIS A 446 -4.68 -17.98 5.45
CA HIS A 446 -4.79 -16.60 5.91
C HIS A 446 -5.93 -15.81 5.26
N VAL A 447 -6.15 -15.99 3.96
CA VAL A 447 -7.24 -15.32 3.23
C VAL A 447 -8.61 -15.82 3.70
N LEU A 448 -8.72 -17.09 4.08
CA LEU A 448 -9.98 -17.68 4.56
C LEU A 448 -10.31 -17.33 6.02
N TYR A 449 -9.29 -17.30 6.90
CA TYR A 449 -9.54 -17.27 8.35
C TYR A 449 -8.96 -16.07 9.11
N VAL A 450 -7.97 -15.36 8.57
CA VAL A 450 -7.21 -14.34 9.33
C VAL A 450 -7.46 -12.93 8.80
N TYR A 451 -7.38 -12.74 7.49
CA TYR A 451 -7.47 -11.42 6.88
C TYR A 451 -8.91 -11.07 6.53
N GLU A 452 -9.25 -9.81 6.76
CA GLU A 452 -10.51 -9.25 6.31
C GLU A 452 -10.29 -8.42 5.04
N ARG A 453 -11.22 -8.49 4.11
CA ARG A 453 -11.12 -7.73 2.87
C ARG A 453 -11.31 -6.23 3.10
N GLY A 454 -10.23 -5.47 3.00
CA GLY A 454 -10.24 -4.01 3.18
C GLY A 454 -10.99 -3.25 2.08
N TYR A 455 -10.73 -3.59 0.81
CA TYR A 455 -11.40 -2.98 -0.35
C TYR A 455 -11.61 -4.01 -1.48
N GLU A 456 -12.46 -3.67 -2.45
CA GLU A 456 -12.64 -4.41 -3.70
C GLU A 456 -12.12 -3.55 -4.87
N SER A 457 -11.25 -4.15 -5.69
CA SER A 457 -10.58 -3.56 -6.85
C SER A 457 -10.79 -4.36 -8.14
N ASN A 458 -11.69 -5.36 -8.14
CA ASN A 458 -12.10 -6.19 -9.28
C ASN A 458 -10.91 -6.83 -10.03
N GLY A 459 -9.88 -7.25 -9.30
CA GLY A 459 -8.70 -7.89 -9.90
C GLY A 459 -7.77 -6.93 -10.67
N SER A 460 -7.97 -5.62 -10.59
CA SER A 460 -7.17 -4.62 -11.33
C SER A 460 -5.67 -4.63 -11.04
N MET A 461 -5.25 -5.28 -9.95
CA MET A 461 -3.84 -5.54 -9.60
C MET A 461 -3.16 -6.50 -10.58
N TRP A 462 -3.92 -7.43 -11.17
CA TRP A 462 -3.42 -8.46 -12.10
C TRP A 462 -2.67 -7.84 -13.28
N PHE A 463 -3.21 -6.78 -13.87
CA PHE A 463 -2.55 -6.06 -14.97
C PHE A 463 -1.15 -5.54 -14.59
N THR A 464 -0.98 -5.07 -13.36
CA THR A 464 0.32 -4.61 -12.86
C THR A 464 1.26 -5.79 -12.59
N VAL A 465 0.75 -6.92 -12.10
CA VAL A 465 1.56 -8.14 -11.91
C VAL A 465 2.09 -8.67 -13.24
N VAL A 466 1.24 -8.75 -14.25
CA VAL A 466 1.64 -9.20 -15.59
C VAL A 466 2.67 -8.24 -16.19
N GLU A 467 2.41 -6.93 -16.13
CA GLU A 467 3.37 -5.90 -16.56
C GLU A 467 4.75 -6.08 -15.90
N LEU A 468 4.80 -6.20 -14.57
CA LEU A 468 6.05 -6.35 -13.84
C LEU A 468 6.73 -7.71 -14.05
N THR A 469 5.97 -8.76 -14.37
CA THR A 469 6.53 -10.06 -14.75
C THR A 469 7.20 -10.00 -16.12
N VAL A 470 6.62 -9.27 -17.09
CA VAL A 470 7.27 -9.02 -18.39
C VAL A 470 8.55 -8.20 -18.21
N TRP A 471 8.54 -7.20 -17.32
CA TRP A 471 9.77 -6.48 -16.95
C TRP A 471 10.81 -7.39 -16.28
N ALA A 472 10.40 -8.32 -15.41
CA ALA A 472 11.30 -9.28 -14.79
C ALA A 472 11.95 -10.22 -15.83
N LEU A 473 11.18 -10.66 -16.83
CA LEU A 473 11.70 -11.41 -17.96
C LEU A 473 12.71 -10.58 -18.75
N LEU A 474 12.41 -9.33 -19.07
CA LEU A 474 13.34 -8.44 -19.77
C LEU A 474 14.65 -8.28 -18.99
N ILE A 475 14.58 -8.06 -17.68
CA ILE A 475 15.75 -7.97 -16.78
C ILE A 475 16.57 -9.26 -16.82
N SER A 476 15.92 -10.42 -16.69
CA SER A 476 16.57 -11.75 -16.73
C SER A 476 17.33 -11.99 -18.04
N GLN A 477 16.75 -11.61 -19.18
CA GLN A 477 17.36 -11.82 -20.49
C GLN A 477 18.55 -10.89 -20.73
N VAL A 478 18.42 -9.61 -20.34
CA VAL A 478 19.52 -8.65 -20.38
C VAL A 478 20.67 -9.11 -19.47
N PHE A 479 20.36 -9.57 -18.27
CA PHE A 479 21.35 -10.10 -17.33
C PHE A 479 22.07 -11.34 -17.88
N THR A 480 21.33 -12.30 -18.44
CA THR A 480 21.89 -13.50 -19.06
C THR A 480 22.81 -13.14 -20.24
N SER A 481 22.45 -12.13 -21.04
CA SER A 481 23.30 -11.62 -22.11
C SER A 481 24.64 -11.10 -21.57
N PHE A 482 24.60 -10.32 -20.48
CA PHE A 482 25.82 -9.81 -19.83
C PHE A 482 26.70 -10.93 -19.27
N VAL A 483 26.10 -11.98 -18.72
CA VAL A 483 26.84 -13.17 -18.26
C VAL A 483 27.53 -13.88 -19.43
N LEU A 484 26.85 -14.05 -20.56
CA LEU A 484 27.43 -14.64 -21.77
C LEU A 484 28.58 -13.80 -22.35
N PHE A 485 28.41 -12.48 -22.40
CA PHE A 485 29.49 -11.57 -22.78
C PHE A 485 30.69 -11.73 -21.86
N SER A 486 30.47 -11.80 -20.55
CA SER A 486 31.54 -11.99 -19.58
C SER A 486 32.30 -13.31 -19.76
N LYS A 487 31.66 -14.36 -20.26
CA LYS A 487 32.28 -15.65 -20.60
C LYS A 487 32.86 -15.71 -22.03
N ALA A 488 33.03 -14.57 -22.70
CA ALA A 488 33.50 -14.44 -24.09
C ALA A 488 32.61 -15.13 -25.15
N ALA A 489 31.35 -15.45 -24.81
CA ALA A 489 30.37 -16.01 -25.73
C ALA A 489 29.59 -14.88 -26.43
N TRP A 490 30.30 -14.12 -27.26
CA TRP A 490 29.79 -12.88 -27.87
C TRP A 490 28.60 -13.09 -28.81
N ILE A 491 28.66 -14.11 -29.67
CA ILE A 491 27.61 -14.40 -30.66
C ILE A 491 26.27 -14.73 -29.98
N PRO A 492 26.18 -15.73 -29.06
CA PRO A 492 24.92 -16.04 -28.40
C PRO A 492 24.45 -14.91 -27.48
N GLY A 493 25.38 -14.19 -26.81
CA GLY A 493 25.03 -13.02 -25.99
C GLY A 493 24.40 -11.90 -26.81
N LEU A 494 24.96 -11.58 -27.98
CA LEU A 494 24.46 -10.53 -28.87
C LEU A 494 23.10 -10.94 -29.48
N ALA A 495 22.97 -12.20 -29.91
CA ALA A 495 21.73 -12.72 -30.46
C ALA A 495 20.58 -12.60 -29.43
N LEU A 496 20.83 -13.00 -28.18
CA LEU A 496 19.84 -12.91 -27.10
C LEU A 496 19.51 -11.46 -26.75
N TYR A 497 20.52 -10.60 -26.64
CA TYR A 497 20.36 -9.17 -26.31
C TYR A 497 19.56 -8.39 -27.36
N LEU A 498 19.74 -8.69 -28.65
CA LEU A 498 19.04 -7.95 -29.72
C LEU A 498 17.63 -8.50 -29.97
N THR A 499 17.44 -9.82 -29.94
CA THR A 499 16.16 -10.42 -30.35
C THR A 499 15.13 -10.39 -29.24
N VAL A 500 15.50 -10.82 -28.03
CA VAL A 500 14.51 -11.10 -26.97
C VAL A 500 13.86 -9.83 -26.40
N PRO A 501 14.59 -8.73 -26.10
CA PRO A 501 13.97 -7.49 -25.65
C PRO A 501 13.00 -6.90 -26.68
N TYR A 502 13.32 -6.99 -27.98
CA TYR A 502 12.43 -6.51 -29.04
C TYR A 502 11.10 -7.29 -29.05
N TYR A 503 11.15 -8.63 -29.03
CA TYR A 503 9.94 -9.45 -29.01
C TYR A 503 9.14 -9.29 -27.71
N LEU A 504 9.80 -9.22 -26.55
CA LEU A 504 9.12 -8.98 -25.27
C LEU A 504 8.47 -7.61 -25.22
N TYR A 505 9.11 -6.57 -25.75
CA TYR A 505 8.53 -5.24 -25.85
C TYR A 505 7.30 -5.24 -26.77
N ARG A 506 7.39 -5.88 -27.95
CA ARG A 506 6.23 -6.03 -28.84
C ARG A 506 5.09 -6.80 -28.18
N TYR A 507 5.40 -7.87 -27.46
CA TYR A 507 4.41 -8.64 -26.70
C TYR A 507 3.75 -7.79 -25.61
N TYR A 508 4.53 -7.00 -24.85
CA TYR A 508 4.01 -6.07 -23.86
C TYR A 508 3.06 -5.04 -24.47
N VAL A 509 3.44 -4.45 -25.61
CA VAL A 509 2.58 -3.49 -26.33
C VAL A 509 1.29 -4.17 -26.77
N ASN A 510 1.36 -5.39 -27.32
CA ASN A 510 0.18 -6.13 -27.78
C ASN A 510 -0.77 -6.49 -26.62
N LEU A 511 -0.22 -6.99 -25.51
CA LEU A 511 -0.97 -7.29 -24.30
C LEU A 511 -1.70 -6.04 -23.77
N ARG A 512 -1.02 -4.90 -23.79
CA ARG A 512 -1.59 -3.63 -23.34
C ARG A 512 -2.66 -3.08 -24.29
N SER A 513 -2.54 -3.31 -25.60
CA SER A 513 -3.60 -2.93 -26.54
C SER A 513 -4.83 -3.82 -26.45
N GLU A 514 -4.64 -5.12 -26.20
CA GLU A 514 -5.73 -6.10 -26.15
C GLU A 514 -6.49 -6.06 -24.83
N PHE A 515 -5.78 -6.09 -23.70
CA PHE A 515 -6.39 -6.18 -22.36
C PHE A 515 -6.44 -4.83 -21.63
N GLY A 516 -5.83 -3.79 -22.19
CA GLY A 516 -5.82 -2.45 -21.61
C GLY A 516 -4.92 -2.32 -20.38
N SER A 517 -5.31 -1.42 -19.47
CA SER A 517 -4.63 -1.22 -18.20
C SER A 517 -5.64 -1.26 -17.06
N GLY A 518 -5.24 -1.79 -15.91
CA GLY A 518 -6.16 -1.86 -14.78
C GLY A 518 -6.61 -0.50 -14.22
N SER A 519 -6.06 0.64 -14.67
CA SER A 519 -6.52 1.99 -14.30
C SER A 519 -7.63 2.52 -15.20
N ALA A 520 -7.84 1.90 -16.36
CA ALA A 520 -8.86 2.27 -17.34
C ALA A 520 -10.02 1.27 -17.40
N TRP A 521 -10.01 0.25 -16.53
CA TRP A 521 -11.06 -0.76 -16.51
C TRP A 521 -12.40 -0.12 -16.13
N SER A 522 -13.35 -0.21 -17.05
CA SER A 522 -14.74 0.16 -16.89
C SER A 522 -15.58 -1.01 -17.38
N VAL A 523 -16.80 -1.13 -16.87
CA VAL A 523 -17.69 -2.22 -17.24
C VAL A 523 -17.99 -2.13 -18.75
N PRO A 524 -17.80 -3.21 -19.53
CA PRO A 524 -18.17 -3.21 -20.94
C PRO A 524 -19.64 -2.85 -21.13
N LEU A 525 -19.95 -2.03 -22.12
CA LEU A 525 -21.30 -1.48 -22.31
C LEU A 525 -22.37 -2.58 -22.49
N GLY A 526 -22.02 -3.67 -23.15
CA GLY A 526 -22.91 -4.82 -23.35
C GLY A 526 -23.29 -5.56 -22.06
N GLU A 527 -22.40 -5.57 -21.06
CA GLU A 527 -22.71 -6.12 -19.73
C GLU A 527 -23.41 -5.09 -18.85
N ALA A 528 -22.99 -3.81 -18.94
CA ALA A 528 -23.63 -2.72 -18.21
C ALA A 528 -25.11 -2.53 -18.60
N ALA A 529 -25.46 -2.79 -19.87
CA ALA A 529 -26.83 -2.69 -20.37
C ALA A 529 -27.77 -3.81 -19.85
N LYS A 530 -27.23 -4.95 -19.43
CA LYS A 530 -28.01 -6.06 -18.84
C LYS A 530 -28.35 -5.83 -17.38
N ALA A 531 -27.66 -4.90 -16.72
CA ALA A 531 -27.88 -4.65 -15.31
C ALA A 531 -29.19 -3.87 -15.10
N PRO A 532 -30.02 -4.26 -14.11
CA PRO A 532 -31.25 -3.53 -13.82
C PRO A 532 -30.96 -2.12 -13.31
N PRO A 533 -31.89 -1.17 -13.46
CA PRO A 533 -31.74 0.16 -12.86
C PRO A 533 -31.69 0.05 -11.33
N ALA A 534 -30.98 0.94 -10.66
CA ALA A 534 -30.88 0.97 -9.21
C ALA A 534 -30.77 2.40 -8.67
N ASP A 535 -31.43 2.64 -7.54
CA ASP A 535 -31.37 3.89 -6.79
C ASP A 535 -30.83 3.62 -5.38
N PHE A 536 -30.00 4.52 -4.87
CA PHE A 536 -29.44 4.40 -3.52
C PHE A 536 -29.22 5.76 -2.86
N SER A 537 -29.14 5.72 -1.53
CA SER A 537 -28.91 6.92 -0.71
C SER A 537 -27.54 7.54 -0.98
N ALA A 538 -27.50 8.87 -0.98
CA ALA A 538 -26.27 9.64 -1.06
C ALA A 538 -25.26 9.27 0.04
N GLU A 539 -25.73 8.75 1.17
CA GLU A 539 -24.91 8.32 2.29
C GLU A 539 -23.82 7.31 1.91
N ILE A 540 -24.03 6.48 0.87
CA ILE A 540 -23.06 5.49 0.40
C ILE A 540 -21.72 6.17 0.04
N TYR A 541 -21.78 7.30 -0.65
CA TYR A 541 -20.62 8.09 -1.07
C TYR A 541 -20.42 9.37 -0.24
N THR A 542 -21.05 9.47 0.92
CA THR A 542 -20.71 10.47 1.94
C THR A 542 -19.62 9.91 2.85
N HIS A 543 -18.61 10.74 3.16
CA HIS A 543 -17.55 10.37 4.09
C HIS A 543 -18.17 9.89 5.41
N PRO A 544 -17.73 8.74 5.99
CA PRO A 544 -18.38 8.16 7.17
C PRO A 544 -18.55 9.14 8.33
N SER A 545 -17.58 10.02 8.59
CA SER A 545 -17.68 10.99 9.68
C SER A 545 -18.73 12.09 9.51
N LEU A 546 -19.18 12.35 8.29
CA LEU A 546 -20.19 13.35 7.97
C LEU A 546 -21.61 12.75 7.94
N ARG A 547 -21.75 11.43 8.10
CA ARG A 547 -23.08 10.80 8.11
C ARG A 547 -23.85 11.16 9.39
N PRO A 548 -25.17 11.39 9.34
CA PRO A 548 -25.95 11.78 10.52
C PRO A 548 -25.89 10.75 11.66
N ALA A 549 -25.91 9.45 11.30
CA ALA A 549 -25.84 8.34 12.26
C ALA A 549 -24.41 7.99 12.72
N ALA A 550 -23.39 8.72 12.28
CA ALA A 550 -22.01 8.46 12.64
C ALA A 550 -21.73 8.87 14.09
N MET A 551 -21.59 7.91 15.00
CA MET A 551 -21.12 8.16 16.36
C MET A 551 -19.72 7.60 16.58
N GLY A 552 -18.71 8.48 16.58
CA GLY A 552 -17.31 8.13 16.87
C GLY A 552 -16.49 7.69 15.65
N TRP A 553 -15.32 7.14 15.94
CA TRP A 553 -14.44 6.54 14.95
C TRP A 553 -15.13 5.38 14.22
N HIS A 554 -15.22 5.47 12.90
CA HIS A 554 -15.77 4.40 12.07
C HIS A 554 -14.72 3.31 11.87
N PRO A 555 -15.01 2.05 12.24
CA PRO A 555 -14.06 0.94 12.08
C PRO A 555 -13.55 0.75 10.66
N ASP A 556 -14.35 1.18 9.67
CA ASP A 556 -14.04 1.05 8.25
C ASP A 556 -13.11 2.17 7.75
N VAL A 557 -13.08 3.32 8.42
CA VAL A 557 -12.18 4.42 8.06
C VAL A 557 -10.75 4.02 8.44
N GLY A 558 -9.91 3.89 7.41
CA GLY A 558 -8.55 3.41 7.58
C GLY A 558 -8.43 1.92 7.84
N LYS A 559 -9.48 1.12 7.64
CA LYS A 559 -9.40 -0.36 7.66
C LYS A 559 -8.34 -0.89 6.70
N VAL A 560 -8.27 -0.29 5.52
CA VAL A 560 -7.23 -0.54 4.50
C VAL A 560 -5.83 -0.14 5.00
N TRP A 561 -5.77 0.88 5.85
CA TRP A 561 -4.55 1.39 6.47
C TRP A 561 -4.23 0.75 7.82
N ARG A 562 -4.98 -0.27 8.27
CA ARG A 562 -4.74 -0.91 9.57
C ARG A 562 -3.34 -1.52 9.62
N GLY A 563 -2.56 -0.99 10.55
CA GLY A 563 -1.15 -1.33 10.72
C GLY A 563 -0.20 -0.44 9.93
N TYR A 564 -0.63 0.68 9.35
CA TYR A 564 0.22 1.79 8.95
C TYR A 564 -0.06 3.00 9.87
N PRO A 565 0.56 3.07 11.06
CA PRO A 565 0.32 4.19 11.97
C PRO A 565 0.65 5.52 11.28
N GLY A 566 -0.20 6.53 11.46
CA GLY A 566 0.00 7.86 10.87
C GLY A 566 -0.31 7.99 9.37
N VAL A 567 -0.45 6.90 8.61
CA VAL A 567 -0.83 6.98 7.18
C VAL A 567 -2.29 7.43 7.01
N ALA A 568 -3.15 7.03 7.94
CA ALA A 568 -4.50 7.59 8.06
C ALA A 568 -4.54 8.89 8.87
N GLY A 569 -3.42 9.29 9.51
CA GLY A 569 -3.31 10.54 10.28
C GLY A 569 -3.41 11.71 9.31
N LYS A 570 -4.52 12.45 9.40
CA LYS A 570 -4.97 13.46 8.41
C LYS A 570 -4.16 14.76 8.41
N THR A 571 -2.99 14.75 9.03
CA THR A 571 -2.01 15.84 9.07
C THR A 571 -0.77 15.45 8.27
N THR A 572 -0.93 15.01 7.02
CA THR A 572 0.22 14.92 6.10
C THR A 572 0.52 16.32 5.59
N PHE A 573 1.70 16.84 6.00
CA PHE A 573 2.35 18.11 5.65
C PHE A 573 1.80 18.88 4.44
#